data_AF-A0A9D7S367-F1
#
_entry.id   AF-A0A9D7S367-F1
#
_cell.length_a   1.000
_cell.length_b   1.000
_cell.length_c   1.000
_cell.angle_alpha   90.00
_cell.angle_beta   90.00
_cell.angle_gamma   90.00
#
_symmetry.space_group_name_H-M   'P 1'
#
loop_
_entity.id
_entity.type
_entity.pdbx_description
1 polymer ?
#
loop_
_entity_poly.entity_id
_entity_poly.type
_entity_poly.pdbx_seq_one_letter_code
_entity_poly.pdbx_strand_id
1 'polypeptide(L)'
;MGEIRPFSDAQELAADSAGLRLLARAGYPADAAPALWQTLAEQASAQTASWLASHPQPARRANALRLQLAAVRPDEEAAQAAGRQPHCR
;
A
#
# COMPACT_ATOMS: atom_id res chain seq x y z
N MET A 1 5.09 12.92 27.10
CA MET A 1 4.41 11.75 26.49
C MET A 1 3.58 12.28 25.34
N GLY A 2 3.98 12.01 24.10
CA GLY A 2 3.24 12.47 22.91
C GLY A 2 2.20 11.43 22.52
N GLU A 3 0.93 11.82 22.48
CA GLU A 3 -0.14 10.96 21.98
C GLU A 3 0.09 10.68 20.50
N ILE A 4 0.28 9.41 20.14
CA ILE A 4 0.21 8.97 18.74
C ILE A 4 -1.25 9.05 18.36
N ARG A 5 -1.64 10.14 17.69
CA ARG A 5 -2.97 10.28 17.13
C ARG A 5 -3.05 9.44 15.84
N PRO A 6 -4.12 8.67 15.64
CA PRO A 6 -4.35 8.03 14.35
C PRO A 6 -4.37 9.11 13.26
N PHE A 7 -3.72 8.84 12.13
CA PHE A 7 -3.81 9.72 10.97
C PHE A 7 -5.25 9.76 10.47
N SER A 8 -5.64 10.89 9.86
CA SER A 8 -6.94 10.98 9.23
C SER A 8 -7.03 10.04 8.03
N ASP A 9 -8.23 9.51 7.76
CA ASP A 9 -8.49 8.66 6.60
C ASP A 9 -7.98 9.26 5.28
N ALA A 10 -8.09 10.58 5.12
CA ALA A 10 -7.61 11.28 3.94
C ALA A 10 -6.07 11.24 3.81
N GLN A 11 -5.34 11.33 4.93
CA GLN A 11 -3.89 11.23 4.94
C GLN A 11 -3.42 9.82 4.60
N GLU A 12 -4.08 8.80 5.14
CA GLU A 12 -3.79 7.39 4.82
C GLU A 12 -4.03 7.08 3.35
N LEU A 13 -5.15 7.52 2.78
CA LEU A 13 -5.45 7.31 1.37
C LEU A 13 -4.50 8.10 0.44
N ALA A 14 -4.09 9.30 0.83
CA ALA A 14 -3.10 10.06 0.09
C ALA A 14 -1.72 9.36 0.11
N ALA A 15 -1.32 8.83 1.27
CA ALA A 15 -0.09 8.05 1.42
C ALA A 15 -0.13 6.76 0.60
N ASP A 16 -1.25 6.02 0.65
CA ASP A 16 -1.48 4.81 -0.16
C ASP A 16 -1.35 5.09 -1.66
N SER A 17 -2.00 6.16 -2.13
CA SER A 17 -1.97 6.53 -3.54
C SER A 17 -0.57 6.95 -4.00
N ALA A 18 0.15 7.70 -3.16
CA ALA A 18 1.54 8.07 -3.43
C ALA A 18 2.45 6.83 -3.44
N GLY A 19 2.31 5.95 -2.44
CA GLY A 19 3.05 4.70 -2.34
C GLY A 19 2.82 3.79 -3.55
N LEU A 20 1.57 3.65 -4.01
CA LEU A 20 1.23 2.83 -5.17
C LEU A 20 1.94 3.31 -6.45
N ARG A 21 1.97 4.63 -6.70
CA ARG A 21 2.70 5.20 -7.83
C ARG A 21 4.21 4.98 -7.71
N LEU A 22 4.75 5.09 -6.50
CA LEU A 22 6.18 4.85 -6.25
C LEU A 22 6.56 3.39 -6.51
N LEU A 23 5.74 2.43 -6.05
CA LEU A 23 5.91 1.01 -6.31
C LEU A 23 5.92 0.71 -7.80
N ALA A 24 4.91 1.19 -8.53
CA ALA A 24 4.81 1.02 -9.98
C ALA A 24 6.06 1.57 -10.70
N ARG A 25 6.48 2.81 -10.39
CA ARG A 25 7.66 3.44 -11.02
C ARG A 25 8.99 2.77 -10.67
N ALA A 26 9.03 2.07 -9.54
CA ALA A 26 10.16 1.24 -9.13
C ALA A 26 10.12 -0.17 -9.75
N GLY A 27 9.05 -0.52 -10.48
CA GLY A 27 8.85 -1.81 -11.13
C GLY A 27 8.30 -2.90 -10.23
N TYR A 28 7.87 -2.56 -9.00
CA TYR A 28 7.15 -3.50 -8.13
C TYR A 28 5.75 -3.78 -8.68
N PRO A 29 5.21 -5.00 -8.50
CA PRO A 29 3.84 -5.31 -8.86
C PRO A 29 2.87 -4.45 -8.05
N ALA A 30 2.07 -3.61 -8.71
CA ALA A 30 1.15 -2.70 -8.04
C ALA A 30 0.08 -3.44 -7.20
N ASP A 31 -0.28 -4.66 -7.60
CA ASP A 31 -1.21 -5.54 -6.89
C ASP A 31 -0.70 -6.07 -5.53
N ALA A 32 0.60 -5.98 -5.25
CA ALA A 32 1.14 -6.32 -3.94
C ALA A 32 0.68 -5.36 -2.83
N ALA A 33 0.40 -4.10 -3.17
CA ALA A 33 -0.06 -3.10 -2.20
C ALA A 33 -1.42 -3.46 -1.57
N PRO A 34 -2.51 -3.72 -2.33
CA PRO A 34 -3.77 -4.15 -1.74
C PRO A 34 -3.67 -5.53 -1.06
N ALA A 35 -2.80 -6.43 -1.53
CA ALA A 35 -2.58 -7.73 -0.90
C ALA A 35 -1.95 -7.59 0.50
N LEU A 36 -0.99 -6.69 0.67
CA LEU A 36 -0.40 -6.38 1.98
C LEU A 36 -1.49 -5.98 3.00
N TRP A 37 -2.40 -5.08 2.60
CA TRP A 37 -3.47 -4.63 3.48
C TRP A 37 -4.47 -5.72 3.83
N GLN A 38 -4.73 -6.67 2.93
CA GLN A 38 -5.53 -7.86 3.26
C GLN A 38 -4.83 -8.74 4.28
N THR A 39 -3.55 -9.05 4.04
CA THR A 39 -2.75 -9.86 4.97
C THR A 39 -2.72 -9.25 6.36
N LEU A 40 -2.57 -7.93 6.46
CA LEU A 40 -2.59 -7.23 7.74
C LEU A 40 -3.99 -7.22 8.39
N ALA A 41 -5.08 -7.21 7.61
CA ALA A 41 -6.42 -7.34 8.15
C ALA A 41 -6.70 -8.74 8.71
N GLU A 42 -6.09 -9.77 8.11
CA GLU A 42 -6.30 -11.18 8.47
C GLU A 42 -5.35 -11.66 9.59
N GLN A 43 -4.17 -11.05 9.72
CA GLN A 43 -3.19 -11.42 10.73
C GLN A 43 -3.53 -10.87 12.11
N ALA A 44 -3.89 -11.76 13.04
CA ALA A 44 -4.05 -11.44 14.45
C ALA A 44 -2.71 -11.63 15.20
N SER A 45 -1.85 -10.60 15.17
CA SER A 45 -0.63 -10.55 15.99
C SER A 45 -0.55 -9.23 16.79
N ALA A 46 0.18 -9.22 17.90
CA ALA A 46 0.39 -8.01 18.69
C ALA A 46 1.11 -6.91 17.87
N GLN A 47 1.98 -7.31 16.94
CA GLN A 47 2.69 -6.40 16.05
C GLN A 47 1.72 -5.78 15.02
N THR A 48 0.88 -6.61 14.40
CA THR A 48 -0.15 -6.16 13.45
C THR A 48 -1.16 -5.23 14.13
N ALA A 49 -1.58 -5.56 15.36
CA ALA A 49 -2.50 -4.74 16.14
C ALA A 49 -1.94 -3.34 16.46
N SER A 50 -0.66 -3.25 16.83
CA SER A 50 0.02 -1.96 17.06
C SER A 50 0.08 -1.12 15.78
N TRP A 51 0.35 -1.77 14.64
CA TRP A 51 0.42 -1.07 13.36
C TRP A 51 -0.95 -0.55 12.91
N LEU A 52 -2.00 -1.37 13.02
CA LEU A 52 -3.38 -0.98 12.72
C LEU A 52 -3.95 0.07 13.67
N ALA A 53 -3.41 0.21 14.89
CA ALA A 53 -3.80 1.27 15.81
C ALA A 53 -3.40 2.67 15.29
N SER A 54 -2.25 2.77 14.60
CA SER A 54 -1.80 4.02 13.99
C SER A 54 -2.28 4.20 12.54
N HIS A 55 -2.50 3.08 11.84
CA HIS A 55 -2.91 3.01 10.44
C HIS A 55 -4.21 2.21 10.27
N PRO A 56 -5.37 2.81 10.58
CA PRO A 56 -6.64 2.08 10.66
C PRO A 56 -7.24 1.72 9.29
N GLN A 57 -8.35 0.98 9.31
CA GLN A 57 -9.21 0.66 8.15
C GLN A 57 -8.55 -0.14 6.99
N PRO A 58 -7.86 -1.26 7.26
CA PRO A 58 -7.09 -1.97 6.24
C PRO A 58 -7.93 -2.44 5.04
N ALA A 59 -9.16 -2.90 5.25
CA ALA A 59 -10.06 -3.34 4.18
C ALA A 59 -10.47 -2.19 3.22
N ARG A 60 -10.75 -1.01 3.77
CA ARG A 60 -11.12 0.17 2.97
C ARG A 60 -9.94 0.62 2.11
N ARG A 61 -8.74 0.63 2.69
CA ARG A 61 -7.50 1.00 2.01
C ARG A 61 -7.16 0.04 0.88
N ALA A 62 -7.25 -1.27 1.13
CA ALA A 62 -7.10 -2.28 0.10
C ALA A 62 -8.08 -2.05 -1.07
N ASN A 63 -9.34 -1.72 -0.77
CA ASN A 63 -10.32 -1.43 -1.82
C ASN A 63 -9.98 -0.15 -2.60
N ALA A 64 -9.59 0.93 -1.91
CA ALA A 64 -9.20 2.17 -2.56
C ALA A 64 -7.98 1.98 -3.49
N LEU A 65 -6.98 1.20 -3.07
CA LEU A 65 -5.82 0.85 -3.88
C LEU A 65 -6.21 0.03 -5.12
N ARG A 66 -7.13 -0.92 -5.00
CA ARG A 66 -7.62 -1.71 -6.16
C ARG A 66 -8.21 -0.83 -7.25
N LEU A 67 -8.96 0.20 -6.88
CA LEU A 67 -9.54 1.14 -7.83
C LEU A 67 -8.48 1.98 -8.57
N GLN A 68 -7.28 2.12 -7.99
CA GLN A 68 -6.18 2.88 -8.57
C GLN A 68 -5.21 2.04 -9.40
N LEU A 69 -5.29 0.71 -9.36
CA LEU A 69 -4.37 -0.19 -10.06
C LEU A 69 -4.29 0.12 -11.56
N ALA A 70 -5.44 0.26 -12.23
CA ALA A 70 -5.49 0.55 -13.66
C ALA A 70 -4.77 1.85 -14.03
N ALA A 71 -4.75 2.84 -13.13
CA ALA A 71 -4.09 4.12 -13.37
C ALA A 71 -2.56 4.04 -13.27
N VAL A 72 -2.02 3.06 -12.54
CA VAL A 72 -0.56 2.90 -12.33
C VAL A 72 0.06 1.79 -13.17
N ARG A 73 -0.73 0.92 -13.80
CA ARG A 73 -0.22 -0.14 -14.69
C ARG A 73 0.74 0.37 -15.77
N PRO A 74 0.49 1.51 -16.46
CA PRO A 74 1.45 2.03 -17.43
C PRO A 74 2.80 2.43 -16.82
N ASP A 75 2.80 2.99 -15.60
CA ASP A 75 4.04 3.35 -14.88
C ASP A 75 4.83 2.08 -14.50
N GLU A 76 4.12 1.01 -14.11
CA GLU A 76 4.70 -0.31 -13.79
C GLU A 76 5.34 -0.96 -15.04
N GLU A 77 4.59 -1.06 -16.13
CA GLU A 77 5.05 -1.64 -17.40
C GLU A 77 6.27 -0.88 -17.94
N ALA A 78 6.23 0.46 -17.90
CA ALA A 78 7.36 1.29 -18.32
C ALA A 78 8.61 1.06 -17.45
N ALA A 79 8.44 0.92 -16.13
CA ALA A 79 9.54 0.64 -15.22
C ALA A 79 10.16 -0.74 -15.50
N GLN A 80 9.32 -1.76 -15.70
CA GLN A 80 9.76 -3.12 -16.03
C GLN A 80 10.44 -3.20 -17.39
N ALA A 81 9.92 -2.50 -18.41
CA ALA A 81 10.54 -2.39 -19.73
C ALA A 81 11.91 -1.70 -19.68
N ALA A 82 12.09 -0.76 -18.73
CA ALA A 82 13.38 -0.14 -18.45
C ALA A 82 14.33 -1.04 -17.61
N GLY A 83 13.99 -2.31 -17.40
CA GLY A 83 14.80 -3.28 -16.67
C GLY A 83 14.70 -3.17 -15.14
N ARG A 84 13.76 -2.36 -14.61
CA ARG A 84 13.54 -2.26 -13.16
C ARG A 84 12.63 -3.40 -12.73
N GLN A 85 13.24 -4.50 -12.31
CA GLN A 85 12.53 -5.65 -11.76
C GLN A 85 13.05 -5.95 -10.35
N PRO A 86 12.38 -5.44 -9.31
CA PRO A 86 12.77 -5.72 -7.95
C PRO A 86 12.54 -7.20 -7.67
N HIS A 87 13.62 -7.92 -7.40
CA HIS A 87 13.56 -9.32 -7.00
C HIS A 87 13.07 -9.38 -5.54
N CYS A 88 11.76 -9.44 -5.37
CA CYS A 88 11.16 -9.82 -4.09
C CYS A 88 11.52 -11.28 -3.86
N ARG A 89 12.26 -11.56 -2.78
CA ARG A 89 12.75 -12.89 -2.43
C ARG A 89 11.87 -13.52 -1.36
#